data_AF-D0LKX0-F1
#
_entry.id   AF-D0LKX0-F1
#
_cell.length_a   1.000
_cell.length_b   1.000
_cell.length_c   1.000
_cell.angle_alpha   90.00
_cell.angle_beta   90.00
_cell.angle_gamma   90.00
#
_symmetry.space_group_name_H-M   'P 1'
#
loop_
_entity.id
_entity.type
_entity.pdbx_description
1 polymer ?
#
loop_
_entity_poly.entity_id
_entity_poly.type
_entity_poly.pdbx_seq_one_letter_code
_entity_poly.pdbx_strand_id
1 'polypeptide(L)'
;MKRNKLRVLCCLFGIWLLGCGSLGDQYTHSVAWTCASPEGCERVDLVERFNRSWIGTNQIYLHSTFDETVSNRATRIPSDSVPEGCDELHGLALFGHSFDPLAFCKSSGGFRMELSIPNANPAEFSEWRVDMKTL
;
A
#
# COMPACT_ATOMS: atom_id res chain seq x y z
N MET A 1 11.07 -63.99 -19.89
CA MET A 1 10.61 -64.10 -18.48
C MET A 1 11.69 -63.49 -17.58
N LYS A 2 11.29 -62.68 -16.58
CA LYS A 2 12.07 -62.14 -15.43
C LYS A 2 12.95 -60.87 -15.62
N ARG A 3 12.26 -59.74 -15.36
CA ARG A 3 12.66 -58.58 -14.52
C ARG A 3 13.89 -58.77 -13.62
N ASN A 4 14.75 -57.75 -13.55
CA ASN A 4 15.23 -57.12 -12.28
C ASN A 4 16.17 -55.93 -12.60
N LYS A 5 15.84 -54.71 -12.14
CA LYS A 5 16.45 -54.01 -10.97
C LYS A 5 17.87 -53.55 -11.29
N LEU A 6 18.32 -52.32 -11.06
CA LEU A 6 18.05 -51.36 -9.99
C LEU A 6 18.85 -50.10 -10.41
N ARG A 7 18.18 -48.97 -10.64
CA ARG A 7 18.24 -47.74 -9.84
C ARG A 7 19.52 -46.88 -9.93
N VAL A 8 19.23 -45.60 -9.70
CA VAL A 8 20.07 -44.54 -9.11
C VAL A 8 21.00 -43.83 -10.09
N LEU A 9 20.58 -42.63 -10.49
CA LEU A 9 21.31 -41.35 -10.38
C LEU A 9 20.89 -40.49 -11.57
N CYS A 10 19.88 -39.63 -11.40
CA CYS A 10 19.74 -38.37 -12.15
C CYS A 10 18.53 -37.54 -11.65
N CYS A 11 18.32 -37.47 -10.33
CA CYS A 11 17.26 -36.65 -9.72
C CYS A 11 17.81 -35.54 -8.80
N LEU A 12 19.03 -35.05 -9.03
CA LEU A 12 19.66 -34.02 -8.18
C LEU A 12 20.20 -32.81 -8.96
N PHE A 13 19.61 -32.47 -10.11
CA PHE A 13 20.03 -31.31 -10.91
C PHE A 13 18.83 -30.49 -11.40
N GLY A 14 17.90 -30.18 -10.49
CA GLY A 14 16.66 -29.46 -10.85
C GLY A 14 16.12 -28.52 -9.78
N ILE A 15 16.94 -28.08 -8.81
CA ILE A 15 16.50 -27.17 -7.73
C ILE A 15 17.41 -25.93 -7.65
N TRP A 16 17.76 -25.33 -8.78
CA TRP A 16 18.56 -24.09 -8.82
C TRP A 16 17.96 -22.97 -9.68
N LEU A 17 16.68 -23.09 -10.10
CA LEU A 17 16.02 -22.07 -10.95
C LEU A 17 14.77 -21.41 -10.32
N LEU A 18 14.59 -21.48 -9.00
CA LEU A 18 13.43 -20.87 -8.34
C LEU A 18 13.83 -19.99 -7.15
N GLY A 19 14.74 -19.05 -7.38
CA GLY A 19 15.23 -18.18 -6.32
C GLY A 19 15.75 -16.83 -6.78
N CYS A 20 15.22 -16.29 -7.87
CA CYS A 20 15.37 -14.87 -8.18
C CYS A 20 13.97 -14.25 -8.28
N GLY A 21 13.22 -14.32 -7.19
CA GLY A 21 12.09 -13.41 -7.02
C GLY A 21 12.71 -12.04 -6.79
N SER A 22 12.53 -11.12 -7.73
CA SER A 22 12.89 -9.72 -7.56
C SER A 22 12.12 -9.17 -6.36
N LEU A 23 12.74 -9.22 -5.18
CA LEU A 23 12.22 -8.54 -3.98
C LEU A 23 12.16 -7.01 -4.16
N GLY A 24 12.65 -6.48 -5.29
CA GLY A 24 12.71 -5.05 -5.62
C GLY A 24 11.44 -4.44 -6.24
N ASP A 25 10.44 -5.23 -6.65
CA ASP A 25 9.20 -4.69 -7.28
C ASP A 25 8.05 -4.45 -6.30
N GLN A 26 8.29 -4.56 -4.99
CA GLN A 26 7.22 -4.43 -3.99
C GLN A 26 6.71 -3.01 -3.85
N TYR A 27 7.29 -1.99 -4.50
CA TYR A 27 6.91 -0.59 -4.29
C TYR A 27 6.69 0.12 -5.62
N THR A 28 5.46 -0.01 -6.13
CA THR A 28 5.13 0.36 -7.51
C THR A 28 4.63 1.78 -7.67
N HIS A 29 4.31 2.47 -6.58
CA HIS A 29 3.75 3.82 -6.64
C HIS A 29 4.50 4.80 -5.75
N SER A 30 4.75 5.99 -6.27
CA SER A 30 5.09 7.18 -5.47
C SER A 30 3.84 7.72 -4.79
N VAL A 31 3.97 8.17 -3.54
CA VAL A 31 2.89 8.79 -2.78
C VAL A 31 3.19 10.27 -2.62
N ALA A 32 2.24 11.12 -3.00
CA ALA A 32 2.29 12.56 -2.82
C ALA A 32 1.13 12.99 -1.90
N TRP A 33 1.47 13.76 -0.88
CA TRP A 33 0.52 14.34 0.07
C TRP A 33 0.29 15.80 -0.31
N THR A 34 -0.97 16.19 -0.43
CA THR A 34 -1.37 17.57 -0.70
C THR A 34 -2.30 18.03 0.40
N CYS A 35 -1.92 19.11 1.07
CA CYS A 35 -2.79 19.75 2.05
C CYS A 35 -4.03 20.33 1.35
N ALA A 36 -5.22 19.96 1.84
CA ALA A 36 -6.51 20.45 1.34
C ALA A 36 -7.21 21.40 2.32
N SER A 37 -6.75 21.47 3.58
CA SER A 37 -7.25 22.40 4.58
C SER A 37 -6.86 23.87 4.27
N PRO A 38 -7.82 24.82 4.26
CA PRO A 38 -7.54 26.22 3.97
C PRO A 38 -6.67 26.93 5.03
N GLU A 39 -6.76 26.50 6.28
CA GLU A 39 -5.93 26.94 7.41
C GLU A 39 -4.50 26.38 7.40
N GLY A 40 -4.20 25.47 6.45
CA GLY A 40 -2.96 24.72 6.41
C GLY A 40 -3.08 23.35 7.09
N CYS A 41 -2.01 22.57 7.02
CA CYS A 41 -1.99 21.23 7.58
C CYS A 41 -0.83 21.05 8.55
N GLU A 42 -1.10 20.39 9.68
CA GLU A 42 -0.08 19.98 10.63
C GLU A 42 0.52 18.61 10.27
N ARG A 43 1.63 18.24 10.92
CA ARG A 43 2.28 16.91 10.77
C ARG A 43 2.77 16.63 9.34
N VAL A 44 3.04 17.66 8.54
CA VAL A 44 3.58 17.55 7.16
C VAL A 44 4.78 16.59 7.11
N ASP A 45 5.78 16.82 7.95
CA ASP A 45 7.00 15.99 8.01
C ASP A 45 6.74 14.52 8.39
N LEU A 46 5.60 14.22 9.03
CA LEU A 46 5.24 12.86 9.42
C LEU A 46 4.46 12.14 8.32
N VAL A 47 3.52 12.83 7.65
CA VAL A 47 2.76 12.24 6.54
C VAL A 47 3.66 12.02 5.33
N GLU A 48 4.55 12.97 5.03
CA GLU A 48 5.46 12.87 3.88
C GLU A 48 6.48 11.73 4.01
N ARG A 49 6.67 11.17 5.21
CA ARG A 49 7.46 9.94 5.37
C ARG A 49 6.83 8.75 4.65
N PHE A 50 5.51 8.70 4.53
CA PHE A 50 4.81 7.71 3.71
C PHE A 50 4.89 8.12 2.24
N ASN A 51 6.04 7.90 1.61
CA ASN A 51 6.34 8.39 0.27
C ASN A 51 6.24 7.32 -0.83
N ARG A 52 5.87 6.10 -0.46
CA ARG A 52 5.70 4.99 -1.39
C ARG A 52 4.51 4.12 -1.01
N SER A 53 3.92 3.48 -2.01
CA SER A 53 2.90 2.49 -1.78
C SER A 53 3.03 1.26 -2.68
N TRP A 54 2.56 0.14 -2.14
CA TRP A 54 2.23 -1.06 -2.89
C TRP A 54 0.73 -1.22 -2.93
N ILE A 55 0.20 -1.52 -4.10
CA ILE A 55 -1.23 -1.73 -4.30
C ILE A 55 -1.41 -3.13 -4.85
N GLY A 56 -1.92 -4.01 -4.00
CA GLY A 56 -2.31 -5.36 -4.38
C GLY A 56 -3.79 -5.43 -4.74
N THR A 57 -4.26 -6.67 -4.96
CA THR A 57 -5.66 -6.91 -5.31
C THR A 57 -6.63 -6.43 -4.22
N ASN A 58 -6.37 -6.80 -2.96
CA ASN A 58 -7.28 -6.53 -1.83
C ASN A 58 -6.62 -5.75 -0.69
N GLN A 59 -5.44 -5.18 -0.92
CA GLN A 59 -4.72 -4.48 0.14
C GLN A 59 -3.83 -3.40 -0.45
N ILE A 60 -3.64 -2.34 0.32
CA ILE A 60 -2.63 -1.33 0.07
C ILE A 60 -1.64 -1.32 1.22
N TYR A 61 -0.40 -0.96 0.93
CA TYR A 61 0.61 -0.68 1.94
C TYR A 61 1.23 0.67 1.67
N LEU A 62 1.15 1.55 2.65
CA LEU A 62 1.90 2.79 2.71
C LEU A 62 3.19 2.53 3.48
N HIS A 63 4.31 3.06 3.01
CA HIS A 63 5.59 2.89 3.69
C HIS A 63 6.55 4.03 3.38
N SER A 64 7.64 4.09 4.15
CA SER A 64 8.74 5.03 3.93
C SER A 64 9.92 4.37 3.24
N THR A 65 10.56 5.09 2.33
CA THR A 65 11.90 4.73 1.82
C THR A 65 13.04 5.14 2.75
N PHE A 66 12.74 5.93 3.79
CA PHE A 66 13.74 6.45 4.73
C PHE A 66 13.75 5.69 6.06
N ASP A 67 12.63 5.06 6.42
CA ASP A 67 12.45 4.36 7.68
C ASP A 67 11.53 3.14 7.51
N GLU A 68 12.11 1.94 7.55
CA GLU A 68 11.38 0.68 7.36
C GLU A 68 10.36 0.39 8.47
N THR A 69 10.48 1.05 9.63
CA THR A 69 9.50 0.90 10.71
C THR A 69 8.20 1.65 10.43
N VAL A 70 8.25 2.64 9.53
CA VAL A 70 7.09 3.41 9.10
C VAL A 70 6.38 2.65 7.99
N SER A 71 5.38 1.85 8.38
CA SER A 71 4.51 1.15 7.45
C SER A 71 3.06 1.12 7.95
N ASN A 72 2.13 1.10 7.01
CA ASN A 72 0.73 0.89 7.31
C ASN A 72 0.07 0.05 6.22
N ARG A 73 -0.84 -0.83 6.62
CA ARG A 73 -1.60 -1.70 5.71
C ARG A 73 -3.08 -1.38 5.87
N ALA A 74 -3.77 -1.29 4.75
CA ALA A 74 -5.23 -1.22 4.74
C ALA A 74 -5.81 -2.20 3.72
N THR A 75 -7.05 -2.62 3.94
CA THR A 75 -7.76 -3.61 3.11
C THR A 75 -8.63 -2.88 2.10
N ARG A 76 -8.55 -3.29 0.84
CA ARG A 76 -9.32 -2.73 -0.27
C ARG A 76 -10.49 -3.66 -0.58
N ILE A 77 -11.71 -3.12 -0.58
CA ILE A 77 -12.95 -3.88 -0.75
C ILE A 77 -13.80 -3.19 -1.83
N PRO A 78 -14.12 -3.86 -2.96
CA PRO A 78 -15.11 -3.36 -3.90
C PRO A 78 -16.45 -3.14 -3.21
N SER A 79 -17.04 -1.96 -3.39
CA SER A 79 -18.28 -1.59 -2.73
C SER A 79 -19.15 -0.72 -3.62
N ASP A 80 -20.47 -0.93 -3.56
CA ASP A 80 -21.47 -0.12 -4.25
C ASP A 80 -21.77 1.20 -3.51
N SER A 81 -21.20 1.41 -2.31
CA SER A 81 -21.32 2.63 -1.50
C SER A 81 -20.43 3.78 -1.98
N VAL A 82 -19.43 3.48 -2.82
CA VAL A 82 -18.48 4.45 -3.39
C VAL A 82 -18.71 4.61 -4.90
N PRO A 83 -18.27 5.71 -5.51
CA PRO A 83 -18.44 5.93 -6.95
C PRO A 83 -17.80 4.84 -7.81
N GLU A 84 -18.29 4.69 -9.04
CA GLU A 84 -17.70 3.77 -10.02
C GLU A 84 -16.21 4.05 -10.20
N GLY A 85 -15.39 2.98 -10.19
CA GLY A 85 -13.93 3.08 -10.28
C GLY A 85 -13.23 3.36 -8.95
N CYS A 86 -13.98 3.35 -7.84
CA CYS A 86 -13.46 3.38 -6.48
C CYS A 86 -13.70 2.06 -5.75
N ASP A 87 -12.91 1.83 -4.71
CA ASP A 87 -13.13 0.79 -3.71
C ASP A 87 -13.14 1.45 -2.32
N GLU A 88 -13.70 0.77 -1.33
CA GLU A 88 -13.52 1.18 0.05
C GLU A 88 -12.18 0.70 0.59
N LEU A 89 -11.56 1.56 1.39
CA LEU A 89 -10.34 1.24 2.11
C LEU A 89 -10.60 1.16 3.61
N HIS A 90 -10.36 -0.01 4.19
CA HIS A 90 -10.67 -0.36 5.57
C HIS A 90 -9.42 -0.57 6.41
N GLY A 91 -9.46 -0.13 7.67
CA GLY A 91 -8.41 -0.40 8.65
C GLY A 91 -7.13 0.41 8.44
N LEU A 92 -7.18 1.49 7.64
CA LEU A 92 -6.10 2.47 7.61
C LEU A 92 -5.93 3.06 9.01
N ALA A 93 -4.69 3.11 9.49
CA ALA A 93 -4.39 3.72 10.78
C ALA A 93 -3.10 4.54 10.70
N LEU A 94 -3.17 5.85 10.94
CA LEU A 94 -2.00 6.72 10.91
C LEU A 94 -1.88 7.44 12.25
N PHE A 95 -0.65 7.53 12.76
CA PHE A 95 -0.34 8.26 14.00
C PHE A 95 -1.18 7.82 15.23
N GLY A 96 -1.53 6.54 15.29
CA GLY A 96 -2.37 5.99 16.37
C GLY A 96 -3.87 6.28 16.21
N HIS A 97 -4.29 6.86 15.09
CA HIS A 97 -5.69 7.10 14.75
C HIS A 97 -6.14 6.13 13.65
N SER A 98 -7.22 5.39 13.92
CA SER A 98 -7.88 4.56 12.91
C SER A 98 -8.91 5.37 12.16
N PHE A 99 -8.94 5.23 10.84
CA PHE A 99 -9.88 5.94 9.97
C PHE A 99 -11.11 5.09 9.72
N ASP A 100 -12.25 5.76 9.57
CA ASP A 100 -13.44 5.17 8.97
C ASP A 100 -13.15 4.73 7.52
N PRO A 101 -13.96 3.81 6.96
CA PRO A 101 -13.82 3.42 5.56
C PRO A 101 -13.82 4.63 4.63
N LEU A 102 -12.80 4.71 3.78
CA LEU A 102 -12.58 5.85 2.90
C LEU A 102 -12.53 5.42 1.44
N ALA A 103 -12.95 6.31 0.55
CA ALA A 103 -12.96 6.03 -0.87
C ALA A 103 -11.53 6.03 -1.44
N PHE A 104 -11.17 4.94 -2.11
CA PHE A 104 -9.90 4.75 -2.79
C PHE A 104 -10.15 4.60 -4.29
N CYS A 105 -9.94 5.69 -5.03
CA CYS A 105 -10.40 5.84 -6.40
C CYS A 105 -9.26 5.74 -7.41
N LYS A 106 -9.53 5.15 -8.57
CA LYS A 106 -8.63 5.26 -9.72
C LYS A 106 -8.55 6.72 -10.19
N SER A 107 -7.36 7.15 -10.58
CA SER A 107 -7.05 8.47 -11.13
C SER A 107 -6.23 8.30 -12.42
N SER A 108 -6.05 9.38 -13.20
CA SER A 108 -5.43 9.35 -14.53
C SER A 108 -4.00 8.80 -14.58
N GLY A 109 -3.31 8.69 -13.43
CA GLY A 109 -1.96 8.14 -13.33
C GLY A 109 -1.75 7.19 -12.15
N GLY A 110 -2.83 6.63 -11.59
CA GLY A 110 -2.74 5.72 -10.45
C GLY A 110 -4.00 5.78 -9.59
N PHE A 111 -3.86 6.16 -8.33
CA PHE A 111 -4.96 6.17 -7.35
C PHE A 111 -4.98 7.44 -6.53
N ARG A 112 -6.14 7.75 -5.95
CA ARG A 112 -6.35 8.88 -5.07
C ARG A 112 -7.23 8.49 -3.89
N MET A 113 -6.93 9.06 -2.74
CA MET A 113 -7.82 9.06 -1.58
C MET A 113 -7.78 10.42 -0.88
N GLU A 114 -8.81 10.72 -0.10
CA GLU A 114 -8.89 11.90 0.74
C GLU A 114 -9.17 11.44 2.19
N LEU A 115 -8.52 12.07 3.16
CA LEU A 115 -8.68 11.72 4.58
C LEU A 115 -8.42 12.92 5.50
N SER A 116 -9.08 12.92 6.66
CA SER A 116 -8.95 13.94 7.70
C SER A 116 -8.01 13.45 8.81
N ILE A 117 -6.82 14.01 8.92
CA ILE A 117 -5.81 13.58 9.90
C ILE A 117 -5.91 14.46 11.15
N PRO A 118 -5.98 13.89 12.37
CA PRO A 118 -5.95 14.68 13.60
C PRO A 118 -4.67 15.51 13.73
N ASN A 119 -4.82 16.77 14.14
CA ASN A 119 -3.71 17.68 14.40
C ASN A 119 -2.99 17.33 15.71
N ALA A 120 -2.01 18.13 16.13
CA ALA A 120 -1.42 18.01 17.46
C ALA A 120 -2.47 18.25 18.56
N ASN A 121 -3.37 19.22 18.32
CA ASN A 121 -4.61 19.35 19.07
C ASN A 121 -5.62 18.30 18.58
N PRO A 122 -6.04 17.32 19.41
CA PRO A 122 -6.94 16.24 18.98
C PRO A 122 -8.37 16.69 18.69
N ALA A 123 -8.73 17.94 19.03
CA ALA A 123 -10.03 18.53 18.67
C ALA A 123 -10.07 19.08 17.23
N GLU A 124 -8.93 19.10 16.54
CA GLU A 124 -8.76 19.67 15.21
C GLU A 124 -8.25 18.62 14.23
N PHE A 125 -8.59 18.80 12.96
CA PHE A 125 -8.21 17.91 11.88
C PHE A 125 -7.76 18.75 10.69
N SER A 126 -6.83 18.20 9.91
CA SER A 126 -6.48 18.74 8.61
C SER A 126 -6.87 17.77 7.51
N GLU A 127 -7.40 18.33 6.43
CA GLU A 127 -7.81 17.58 5.25
C GLU A 127 -6.62 17.34 4.34
N TRP A 128 -6.46 16.08 3.91
CA TRP A 128 -5.37 15.65 3.07
C TRP A 128 -5.88 14.94 1.83
N ARG A 129 -5.32 15.32 0.68
CA ARG A 129 -5.42 14.54 -0.55
C ARG A 129 -4.13 13.75 -0.74
N VAL A 130 -4.29 12.46 -1.03
CA VAL A 130 -3.17 11.55 -1.29
C VAL A 130 -3.27 11.05 -2.70
N ASP A 131 -2.25 11.35 -3.51
CA ASP A 131 -2.11 10.87 -4.87
C ASP A 131 -1.02 9.80 -4.93
N MET A 132 -1.38 8.63 -5.44
CA MET A 132 -0.46 7.51 -5.66
C MET A 132 -0.24 7.36 -7.16
N LYS A 133 0.99 7.59 -7.62
CA LYS A 133 1.33 7.56 -9.05
C LYS A 133 2.27 6.40 -9.36
N THR A 134 1.97 5.66 -10.42
CA THR A 134 2.85 4.60 -10.92
C THR A 134 4.23 5.18 -11.25
N LEU A 135 5.28 4.49 -10.83
CA LEU A 135 6.67 4.85 -11.10
C LEU A 135 7.12 4.52 -12.53
#